data_AF-A0A3E5ALS3-F1
#
_entry.id   AF-A0A3E5ALS3-F1
#
_cell.length_a   1.000
_cell.length_b   1.000
_cell.length_c   1.000
_cell.angle_alpha   90.00
_cell.angle_beta   90.00
_cell.angle_gamma   90.00
#
_symmetry.space_group_name_H-M   'P 1'
#
loop_
_entity.id
_entity.type
_entity.pdbx_description
1 polymer ?
#
loop_
_entity_poly.entity_id
_entity_poly.type
_entity_poly.pdbx_seq_one_letter_code
_entity_poly.pdbx_strand_id
1 'polypeptide(L)'
;MELEVFILIGDNIKFYRKKNQLTQDDIAEACNVTRQAVSKWENGESLPTVDNLYALSRLLHTSVDDILIGEKERDDEPSLSFSFYIFFGFLALLKVHFISSISSSVVEIGVLLTIMERP
;
A
#
# COMPACT_ATOMS: atom_id res chain seq x y z
N MET A 1 7.06 23.33 -1.82
CA MET A 1 7.26 22.10 -2.61
C MET A 1 8.67 21.57 -2.47
N GLU A 2 9.72 22.23 -2.96
CA GLU A 2 11.11 21.69 -2.83
C GLU A 2 11.58 21.53 -1.38
N LEU A 3 11.30 22.49 -0.50
CA LEU A 3 11.66 22.42 0.93
C LEU A 3 10.95 21.29 1.67
N GLU A 4 9.76 20.89 1.24
CA GLU A 4 8.97 19.83 1.87
C GLU A 4 9.56 18.45 1.56
N VAL A 5 10.01 18.25 0.32
CA VAL A 5 10.71 17.03 -0.12
C VAL A 5 12.03 16.82 0.62
N PHE A 6 12.81 17.89 0.82
CA PHE A 6 14.11 17.78 1.48
C PHE A 6 13.96 17.39 2.95
N ILE A 7 12.98 17.98 3.64
CA ILE A 7 12.67 17.66 5.04
C ILE A 7 12.19 16.21 5.16
N LEU A 8 11.27 15.77 4.28
CA LEU A 8 10.76 14.40 4.28
C LEU A 8 11.87 13.36 4.13
N ILE A 9 12.74 13.53 3.11
CA ILE A 9 13.87 12.63 2.87
C ILE A 9 14.83 12.63 4.07
N GLY A 10 15.14 13.81 4.61
CA GLY A 10 15.99 13.95 5.79
C GLY A 10 15.46 13.23 7.02
N ASP A 11 14.16 13.35 7.27
CA ASP A 11 13.48 12.68 8.38
C ASP A 11 13.46 11.15 8.20
N ASN A 12 13.25 10.66 6.98
CA ASN A 12 13.32 9.23 6.67
C ASN A 12 14.73 8.67 6.90
N ILE A 13 15.77 9.35 6.41
CA ILE A 13 17.17 8.95 6.66
C ILE A 13 17.43 8.87 8.17
N LYS A 14 17.05 9.91 8.92
CA LYS A 14 17.23 9.96 10.38
C LYS A 14 16.45 8.85 11.09
N PHE A 15 15.23 8.56 10.64
CA PHE A 15 14.40 7.49 11.19
C PHE A 15 15.06 6.13 11.03
N TYR A 16 15.42 5.75 9.79
CA TYR A 16 16.04 4.45 9.51
C TYR A 16 17.42 4.32 10.14
N ARG A 17 18.21 5.40 10.18
CA ARG A 17 19.50 5.40 10.87
C ARG A 17 19.33 5.03 12.34
N LYS A 18 18.40 5.70 13.04
CA LYS A 18 18.11 5.41 14.45
C LYS A 18 17.53 4.02 14.65
N LYS A 19 16.65 3.55 13.76
CA LYS A 19 16.08 2.18 13.76
C LYS A 19 17.18 1.12 13.72
N ASN A 20 18.23 1.36 12.94
CA ASN A 20 19.41 0.50 12.81
C ASN A 20 20.53 0.80 13.84
N GLN A 21 20.29 1.69 14.81
CA GLN A 21 21.26 2.06 15.86
C GLN A 21 22.59 2.62 15.33
N LEU A 22 22.53 3.29 14.16
CA LEU A 22 23.70 3.88 13.51
C LEU A 22 23.90 5.35 13.90
N THR A 23 25.14 5.80 13.86
CA THR A 23 25.57 7.20 14.00
C THR A 23 25.62 7.90 12.64
N GLN A 24 25.70 9.24 12.64
CA GLN A 24 25.88 9.99 11.39
C GLN A 24 27.25 9.72 10.75
N ASP A 25 28.25 9.34 11.56
CA ASP A 25 29.58 8.98 11.09
C ASP A 25 29.56 7.63 10.35
N ASP A 26 28.75 6.67 10.79
CA ASP A 26 28.58 5.38 10.09
C ASP A 26 28.00 5.56 8.67
N ILE A 27 27.02 6.47 8.52
CA ILE A 27 26.49 6.84 7.20
C ILE A 27 27.56 7.53 6.36
N ALA A 28 28.33 8.44 6.98
CA ALA A 28 29.35 9.21 6.29
C ALA A 28 30.43 8.28 5.72
N GLU A 29 30.87 7.29 6.49
CA GLU A 29 31.82 6.27 6.05
C GLU A 29 31.26 5.42 4.90
N ALA A 30 30.04 4.89 5.05
CA ALA A 30 29.43 4.03 4.04
C ALA A 30 29.15 4.73 2.70
N CYS A 31 28.82 6.02 2.74
CA CYS A 31 28.56 6.82 1.55
C CYS A 31 29.80 7.55 1.02
N ASN A 32 30.95 7.42 1.70
CA ASN A 32 32.18 8.15 1.40
C ASN A 32 31.97 9.69 1.31
N VAL A 33 31.28 10.24 2.32
CA VAL A 33 31.01 11.68 2.46
C VAL A 33 31.45 12.18 3.82
N THR A 34 31.32 13.48 4.08
CA THR A 34 31.56 14.03 5.41
C THR A 34 30.34 13.85 6.32
N ARG A 35 30.56 13.72 7.62
CA ARG A 35 29.51 13.79 8.65
C ARG A 35 28.62 15.04 8.51
N GLN A 36 29.21 16.16 8.09
CA GLN A 36 28.49 17.41 7.84
C GLN A 36 27.48 17.25 6.68
N ALA A 37 27.82 16.53 5.61
CA ALA A 37 26.89 16.25 4.52
C ALA A 37 25.68 15.46 5.04
N VAL A 38 25.91 14.41 5.83
CA VAL A 38 24.83 13.63 6.48
C VAL A 38 23.96 14.52 7.37
N SER A 39 24.56 15.40 8.17
CA SER A 39 23.79 16.34 8.99
C SER A 39 22.91 17.27 8.15
N LYS A 40 23.41 17.75 7.00
CA LYS A 40 22.63 18.59 6.10
C LYS A 40 21.47 17.82 5.46
N TRP A 41 21.67 16.56 5.11
CA TRP A 41 20.59 15.69 4.63
C TRP A 41 19.51 15.52 5.69
N GLU A 42 19.88 15.15 6.92
CA GLU A 42 18.93 14.92 8.02
C GLU A 42 18.22 16.18 8.55
N ASN A 43 18.64 17.37 8.10
CA ASN A 43 18.03 18.65 8.43
C ASN A 43 17.29 19.27 7.24
N GLY A 44 17.24 18.60 6.09
CA GLY A 44 16.59 19.11 4.88
C GLY A 44 17.33 20.28 4.21
N GLU A 45 18.62 20.46 4.50
CA GLU A 45 19.44 21.55 3.94
C GLU A 45 20.05 21.18 2.57
N SER A 46 20.14 19.89 2.26
CA SER A 46 20.61 19.37 0.96
C SER A 46 20.12 17.95 0.75
N LEU A 47 20.24 17.42 -0.47
CA LEU A 47 19.88 16.04 -0.78
C LEU A 47 21.11 15.14 -0.97
N PRO A 48 20.98 13.83 -0.63
CA PRO A 48 21.91 12.82 -1.08
C PRO A 48 21.84 12.66 -2.61
N THR A 49 22.96 12.30 -3.25
CA THR A 49 22.99 11.92 -4.66
C THR A 49 22.33 10.55 -4.87
N VAL A 50 22.10 10.17 -6.13
CA VAL A 50 21.58 8.82 -6.47
C VAL A 50 22.50 7.71 -5.94
N ASP A 51 23.82 7.87 -6.04
CA ASP A 51 24.78 6.90 -5.51
C ASP A 51 24.70 6.80 -3.98
N ASN A 52 24.53 7.94 -3.30
CA ASN A 52 24.34 7.97 -1.84
C ASN A 52 23.02 7.30 -1.44
N LEU A 53 21.93 7.53 -2.19
CA LEU A 53 20.64 6.86 -1.94
C LEU A 53 20.77 5.34 -2.09
N TYR A 54 21.51 4.86 -3.09
CA TYR A 54 21.80 3.44 -3.24
C TYR A 54 22.61 2.91 -2.05
N ALA A 55 23.70 3.59 -1.65
CA ALA A 55 24.50 3.20 -0.49
C ALA A 55 23.68 3.18 0.81
N LEU A 56 22.87 4.22 1.04
CA LEU A 56 21.94 4.32 2.16
C LEU A 56 20.96 3.14 2.19
N SER A 57 20.36 2.76 1.07
CA SER A 57 19.42 1.63 1.00
C SER A 57 20.07 0.33 1.50
N ARG A 58 21.34 0.11 1.15
CA ARG A 58 22.10 -1.08 1.57
C ARG A 58 22.46 -1.04 3.04
N LEU A 59 22.93 0.10 3.54
CA LEU A 59 23.33 0.28 4.94
C LEU A 59 22.14 0.22 5.90
N LEU A 60 21.03 0.86 5.52
CA LEU A 60 19.83 1.02 6.35
C LEU A 60 18.85 -0.15 6.25
N HIS A 61 19.17 -1.15 5.42
CA HIS A 61 18.35 -2.33 5.16
C HIS A 61 16.91 -1.98 4.73
N THR A 62 16.80 -1.03 3.80
CA THR A 62 15.52 -0.51 3.28
C THR A 62 15.62 -0.25 1.77
N SER A 63 14.50 0.09 1.12
CA SER A 63 14.49 0.45 -0.31
C SER A 63 14.85 1.93 -0.53
N VAL A 64 15.17 2.32 -1.76
CA VAL A 64 15.33 3.75 -2.08
C VAL A 64 13.99 4.47 -1.98
N ASP A 65 12.89 3.83 -2.40
CA ASP A 65 11.54 4.38 -2.31
C ASP A 65 11.16 4.69 -0.85
N ASP A 66 11.56 3.83 0.07
CA ASP A 66 11.38 4.04 1.50
C ASP A 66 12.13 5.24 2.05
N ILE A 67 13.30 5.54 1.51
CA ILE A 67 14.06 6.73 1.89
C ILE A 67 13.37 7.99 1.33
N LEU A 68 12.81 7.90 0.12
CA LEU A 68 12.20 9.02 -0.58
C LEU A 68 10.80 9.37 -0.06
N ILE A 69 9.98 8.36 0.25
CA ILE A 69 8.53 8.47 0.47
C ILE A 69 8.17 8.05 1.91
N GLY A 70 8.93 7.13 2.53
CA GLY A 70 8.70 6.66 3.90
C GLY A 70 7.73 5.47 4.01
N GLU A 71 7.80 4.70 5.11
CA GLU A 71 6.92 3.52 5.32
C GLU A 71 5.43 3.90 5.45
N LYS A 72 5.13 5.14 5.86
CA LYS A 72 3.77 5.60 6.17
C LYS A 72 2.96 6.06 4.96
N GLU A 73 3.63 6.41 3.88
CA GLU A 73 3.01 6.82 2.61
C GLU A 73 2.94 5.66 1.61
N ARG A 74 3.45 4.48 1.99
CA ARG A 74 2.98 3.20 1.45
C ARG A 74 1.60 2.91 2.02
N ASP A 75 0.64 3.77 1.70
CA ASP A 75 -0.76 3.38 1.70
C ASP A 75 -0.88 2.30 0.64
N ASP A 76 -0.65 1.06 1.05
CA ASP A 76 -1.01 -0.11 0.29
C ASP A 76 -2.46 0.10 -0.15
N GLU A 77 -2.68 0.25 -1.46
CA GLU A 77 -3.97 0.12 -2.11
C GLU A 77 -4.73 -0.99 -1.38
N PRO A 78 -5.95 -0.77 -0.87
CA PRO A 78 -6.60 -1.73 0.00
C PRO A 78 -6.69 -3.06 -0.74
N SER A 79 -5.78 -3.98 -0.42
CA SER A 79 -5.84 -5.35 -0.90
C SER A 79 -7.06 -5.94 -0.23
N LEU A 80 -8.19 -5.84 -0.92
CA LEU A 80 -9.43 -6.44 -0.50
C LEU A 80 -9.10 -7.90 -0.18
N SER A 81 -9.16 -8.24 1.12
CA SER A 81 -8.78 -9.55 1.60
C SER A 81 -9.47 -10.61 0.75
N PHE A 82 -8.79 -11.72 0.48
CA PHE A 82 -9.40 -12.87 -0.20
C PHE A 82 -10.76 -13.24 0.41
N SER A 83 -10.91 -13.08 1.74
CA SER A 83 -12.17 -13.26 2.46
C SER A 83 -13.29 -12.31 1.99
N PHE A 84 -12.96 -11.08 1.60
CA PHE A 84 -13.91 -10.12 1.06
C PHE A 84 -14.42 -10.57 -0.32
N TYR A 85 -13.53 -10.96 -1.24
CA TYR A 85 -13.95 -11.47 -2.55
C TYR A 85 -14.77 -12.75 -2.46
N ILE A 86 -14.41 -13.66 -1.53
CA ILE A 86 -15.22 -14.85 -1.25
C ILE A 86 -16.59 -14.47 -0.69
N PHE A 87 -16.66 -13.50 0.23
CA PHE A 87 -17.93 -13.02 0.79
C PHE A 87 -18.85 -12.39 -0.27
N PHE A 88 -18.33 -11.48 -1.10
CA PHE A 88 -19.12 -10.83 -2.16
C PHE A 88 -19.44 -11.79 -3.31
N GLY A 89 -18.53 -12.70 -3.65
CA GLY A 89 -18.77 -13.77 -4.61
C GLY A 89 -19.86 -14.73 -4.14
N PHE A 90 -19.83 -15.12 -2.86
CA PHE A 90 -20.88 -15.95 -2.25
C PHE A 90 -22.23 -15.21 -2.20
N LEU A 91 -22.24 -13.92 -1.83
CA LEU A 91 -23.44 -13.09 -1.81
C LEU A 91 -24.07 -12.95 -3.22
N ALA A 92 -23.24 -12.84 -4.27
CA ALA A 92 -23.70 -12.83 -5.65
C ALA A 92 -24.31 -14.17 -6.06
N LEU A 93 -23.70 -15.29 -5.67
CA LEU A 93 -24.22 -16.65 -5.93
C LEU A 93 -25.56 -16.92 -5.21
N LEU A 94 -25.70 -16.47 -3.96
CA LEU A 94 -26.96 -16.58 -3.21
C LEU A 94 -28.11 -15.83 -3.90
N LYS A 95 -27.83 -14.66 -4.51
CA LYS A 95 -28.83 -13.90 -5.28
C LYS A 95 -29.26 -14.61 -6.56
N VAL A 96 -28.35 -15.28 -7.27
CA VAL A 96 -28.69 -16.01 -8.51
C VAL A 96 -29.66 -17.16 -8.23
N HIS A 97 -29.40 -17.94 -7.18
CA HIS A 97 -30.32 -19.02 -6.78
C HIS A 97 -31.69 -18.50 -6.35
N PHE A 98 -31.73 -17.39 -5.60
CA PHE A 98 -32.99 -16.79 -5.15
C PHE A 98 -33.86 -16.27 -6.32
N ILE A 99 -33.25 -15.59 -7.30
CA ILE A 99 -33.95 -15.10 -8.50
C ILE A 99 -34.48 -16.26 -9.34
N SER A 100 -33.70 -17.33 -9.53
CA SER A 100 -34.13 -18.50 -10.30
C SER A 100 -35.32 -19.24 -9.64
N SER A 101 -35.32 -19.33 -8.30
CA SER A 101 -36.37 -20.01 -7.54
C SER A 101 -37.72 -19.27 -7.63
N ILE A 102 -37.69 -17.94 -7.50
CA ILE A 102 -38.89 -17.10 -7.67
C ILE A 102 -39.48 -17.23 -9.08
N SER A 103 -38.63 -17.26 -10.12
CA SER A 103 -39.08 -17.40 -11.50
C SER A 103 -39.82 -18.71 -11.74
N SER A 104 -39.34 -19.82 -11.20
CA SER A 104 -39.98 -21.14 -11.37
C SER A 104 -41.34 -21.22 -10.69
N SER A 105 -41.49 -20.69 -9.47
CA SER A 105 -42.78 -20.67 -8.76
C SER A 105 -43.84 -19.83 -9.47
N VAL A 106 -43.46 -18.70 -10.08
CA VAL A 106 -44.39 -17.87 -10.87
C VAL A 106 -44.89 -18.61 -12.11
N VAL A 107 -44.02 -19.39 -12.77
CA VAL A 107 -44.40 -20.21 -13.93
C VAL A 107 -45.38 -21.32 -13.54
N GLU A 108 -45.14 -22.03 -12.43
CA GLU A 108 -46.07 -23.07 -11.95
C GLU A 108 -47.45 -22.52 -11.61
N ILE A 109 -47.51 -21.38 -10.93
CA ILE A 109 -48.77 -20.71 -10.61
C ILE A 109 -49.49 -20.30 -11.90
N GLY A 110 -48.78 -19.73 -12.88
CA GLY A 110 -49.36 -19.34 -14.16
C GLY A 110 -49.92 -20.54 -14.95
N VAL A 111 -49.21 -21.67 -14.96
CA VAL A 111 -49.68 -22.91 -15.58
C VAL A 111 -50.93 -23.44 -14.87
N LEU A 112 -50.94 -23.44 -13.54
CA LEU A 112 -52.08 -23.91 -12.74
C LEU A 112 -53.32 -23.05 -12.99
N LEU A 113 -53.19 -21.72 -12.98
CA LEU A 113 -54.28 -20.80 -13.28
C LEU A 113 -54.82 -21.00 -14.71
N THR A 114 -53.93 -21.19 -15.69
CA THR A 114 -54.32 -21.48 -17.08
C THR A 114 -55.10 -22.79 -17.21
N ILE A 115 -54.73 -23.81 -16.43
CA ILE A 115 -55.45 -25.09 -16.40
C ILE A 115 -56.81 -24.94 -15.71
N MET A 116 -56.90 -24.13 -14.65
CA MET A 116 -58.13 -23.89 -13.90
C MET A 116 -59.16 -23.02 -14.64
N GLU A 117 -58.72 -22.14 -15.55
CA GLU A 117 -59.60 -21.28 -16.37
C GLU A 117 -60.11 -21.94 -17.66
N ARG A 118 -59.68 -23.18 -17.97
CA ARG A 118 -60.27 -23.93 -19.08
C ARG A 118 -61.66 -24.43 -18.68
N PRO A 119 -62.73 -24.00 -19.38
CA PRO A 119 -64.10 -24.42 -19.08
C PRO A 119 -64.37 -25.90 -19.39
#